data_AF-A0A6J6UEB4-F1
#
_entry.id   AF-A0A6J6UEB4-F1
#
_cell.length_a   1.000
_cell.length_b   1.000
_cell.length_c   1.000
_cell.angle_alpha   90.00
_cell.angle_beta   90.00
_cell.angle_gamma   90.00
#
_symmetry.space_group_name_H-M   'P 1'
#
loop_
_entity.id
_entity.type
_entity.pdbx_description
1 polymer ?
#
loop_
_entity_poly.entity_id
_entity_poly.type
_entity_poly.pdbx_seq_one_letter_code
_entity_poly.pdbx_strand_id
1 'polypeptide(L)'
;MRELSEELRVVQDQMTHIVDEADEKSLRALVSETPSAAFEYREAKKHADVIQRLHGQLTAELADLERRMNNLLDRMKEPSV
;
A
#
# COMPACT_ATOMS: atom_id res chain seq x y z
N MET A 1 -15.61 2.40 -5.61
CA MET A 1 -15.71 1.95 -4.21
C MET A 1 -15.43 0.46 -4.12
N ARG A 2 -16.37 -0.46 -4.43
CA ARG A 2 -16.15 -1.91 -4.28
C ARG A 2 -14.91 -2.46 -5.00
N GLU A 3 -14.70 -2.08 -6.26
CA GLU A 3 -13.52 -2.51 -7.05
C GLU A 3 -12.22 -1.99 -6.43
N LEU A 4 -12.17 -0.70 -6.10
CA LEU A 4 -11.01 -0.08 -5.43
C LEU A 4 -10.73 -0.71 -4.04
N SER A 5 -11.77 -1.10 -3.30
CA SER A 5 -11.61 -1.82 -2.03
C SER A 5 -11.05 -3.23 -2.22
N GLU A 6 -11.46 -3.93 -3.28
CA GLU A 6 -10.89 -5.26 -3.60
C GLU A 6 -9.44 -5.14 -4.07
N GLU A 7 -9.14 -4.14 -4.91
CA GLU A 7 -7.77 -3.85 -5.34
C GLU A 7 -6.88 -3.50 -4.14
N LEU A 8 -7.35 -2.64 -3.23
CA LEU A 8 -6.64 -2.31 -2.01
C LEU A 8 -6.36 -3.56 -1.16
N ARG A 9 -7.34 -4.47 -1.05
CA ARG A 9 -7.17 -5.73 -0.32
C ARG A 9 -6.07 -6.60 -0.94
N VAL A 10 -6.09 -6.78 -2.25
CA VAL A 10 -5.07 -7.56 -2.98
C VAL A 10 -3.69 -6.92 -2.82
N VAL A 11 -3.59 -5.59 -2.96
CA VAL A 11 -2.33 -4.85 -2.79
C VAL A 11 -1.83 -4.94 -1.35
N GLN A 12 -2.71 -4.92 -0.35
CA GLN A 12 -2.35 -5.08 1.06
C GLN A 12 -1.77 -6.47 1.34
N ASP A 13 -2.37 -7.53 0.78
CA ASP A 13 -1.86 -8.90 0.91
C ASP A 13 -0.48 -9.02 0.24
N GLN A 14 -0.33 -8.51 -0.98
CA GLN A 14 0.95 -8.49 -1.70
C GLN A 14 2.02 -7.68 -0.96
N MET A 15 1.65 -6.51 -0.41
CA MET A 15 2.54 -5.67 0.36
C MET A 15 3.11 -6.40 1.56
N THR A 16 2.27 -7.14 2.29
CA THR A 16 2.70 -7.91 3.47
C THR A 16 3.82 -8.88 3.09
N HIS A 17 3.61 -9.67 2.03
CA HIS A 17 4.62 -10.63 1.57
C HIS A 17 5.93 -9.97 1.10
N ILE A 18 5.84 -8.86 0.37
CA ILE A 18 7.03 -8.18 -0.17
C ILE A 18 7.83 -7.50 0.95
N VAL A 19 7.14 -6.93 1.94
CA VAL A 19 7.79 -6.31 3.11
C VAL A 19 8.48 -7.38 3.95
N ASP A 20 7.80 -8.49 4.23
CA ASP A 20 8.38 -9.62 4.98
C ASP A 20 9.63 -10.18 4.27
N GLU A 21 9.61 -10.30 2.94
CA GLU A 21 10.78 -10.73 2.16
C GLU A 21 11.96 -9.74 2.27
N ALA A 22 11.67 -8.43 2.22
CA ALA A 22 12.68 -7.40 2.38
C ALA A 22 13.32 -7.42 3.78
N ASP A 23 12.51 -7.69 4.81
CA ASP A 23 12.96 -7.80 6.20
C ASP A 23 13.84 -9.06 6.41
N GLU A 24 13.45 -10.21 5.84
CA GLU A 24 14.26 -11.43 5.88
C GLU A 24 15.63 -11.19 5.21
N LYS A 25 15.63 -10.56 4.03
CA LYS A 25 16.86 -10.22 3.31
C LYS A 25 17.69 -9.19 4.04
N SER A 26 17.06 -8.27 4.78
CA SER A 26 17.75 -7.31 5.64
C SER A 26 18.54 -8.03 6.73
N LEU A 27 17.89 -8.97 7.43
CA LEU A 27 18.53 -9.79 8.46
C LEU A 27 19.69 -10.59 7.86
N ARG A 28 19.50 -11.21 6.68
CA ARG A 28 20.55 -11.96 5.99
C ARG A 28 21.73 -11.09 5.59
N ALA A 29 21.49 -9.88 5.09
CA ALA A 29 22.54 -8.93 4.72
C ALA A 29 23.38 -8.50 5.93
N LEU A 30 22.75 -8.32 7.09
CA LEU A 30 23.44 -8.00 8.34
C LEU A 30 24.26 -9.18 8.87
N VAL A 31 23.75 -10.41 8.78
CA VAL A 31 24.42 -11.60 9.34
C VAL A 31 25.55 -12.10 8.45
N SER A 32 25.36 -12.07 7.14
CA SER A 32 26.32 -12.68 6.20
C SER A 32 27.44 -11.74 5.79
N GLU A 33 27.25 -10.42 5.93
CA GLU A 33 28.20 -9.37 5.53
C GLU A 33 28.71 -9.49 4.07
N THR A 34 27.99 -10.25 3.23
CA THR A 34 28.40 -10.46 1.83
C THR A 34 27.84 -9.36 0.92
N PRO A 35 28.60 -8.95 -0.11
CA PRO A 35 28.10 -8.02 -1.12
C PRO A 35 26.82 -8.51 -1.84
N SER A 36 26.68 -9.83 -2.03
CA SER A 36 25.49 -10.43 -2.66
C SER A 36 24.24 -10.25 -1.80
N ALA A 37 24.32 -10.56 -0.50
CA ALA A 37 23.18 -10.38 0.41
C ALA A 37 22.76 -8.90 0.52
N ALA A 38 23.73 -7.98 0.54
CA ALA A 38 23.43 -6.55 0.51
C ALA A 38 22.76 -6.09 -0.80
N PHE A 39 23.11 -6.70 -1.93
CA PHE A 39 22.45 -6.43 -3.22
C PHE A 39 21.01 -6.94 -3.22
N GLU A 40 20.78 -8.19 -2.79
CA GLU A 40 19.45 -8.79 -2.70
C GLU A 40 18.51 -7.99 -1.79
N TYR A 41 19.01 -7.55 -0.63
CA TYR A 41 18.26 -6.67 0.27
C TYR A 41 17.87 -5.35 -0.41
N ARG A 42 18.79 -4.70 -1.12
CA ARG A 42 18.49 -3.42 -1.80
C ARG A 42 17.41 -3.58 -2.87
N GLU A 43 17.42 -4.67 -3.62
CA GLU A 43 16.37 -4.93 -4.62
C GLU A 43 15.02 -5.20 -3.96
N ALA A 44 14.98 -6.07 -2.94
CA ALA A 44 13.75 -6.34 -2.19
C ALA A 44 13.19 -5.07 -1.53
N LYS A 45 14.06 -4.23 -0.95
CA LYS A 45 13.67 -2.94 -0.38
C LYS A 45 13.03 -2.01 -1.41
N LYS A 46 13.58 -1.91 -2.62
CA LYS A 46 12.96 -1.09 -3.69
C LYS A 46 11.55 -1.58 -4.01
N HIS A 47 11.33 -2.89 -4.05
CA HIS A 47 10.00 -3.45 -4.27
C HIS A 47 9.05 -3.12 -3.11
N ALA A 48 9.51 -3.26 -1.86
CA ALA A 48 8.76 -2.86 -0.67
C ALA A 48 8.37 -1.38 -0.69
N ASP A 49 9.31 -0.48 -1.01
CA ASP A 49 9.06 0.96 -1.10
C ASP A 49 8.00 1.30 -2.17
N VAL A 50 8.03 0.60 -3.30
CA VAL A 50 7.05 0.79 -4.40
C VAL A 50 5.65 0.33 -3.98
N ILE A 51 5.52 -0.88 -3.44
CA ILE A 51 4.21 -1.42 -3.07
C ILE A 51 3.58 -0.65 -1.90
N GLN A 52 4.39 -0.19 -0.93
CA GLN A 52 3.92 0.67 0.15
C GLN A 52 3.39 2.01 -0.37
N ARG A 53 4.05 2.61 -1.38
CA ARG A 53 3.57 3.83 -2.01
C ARG A 53 2.25 3.60 -2.74
N LEU A 54 2.13 2.52 -3.50
CA LEU A 54 0.90 2.16 -4.20
C LEU A 54 -0.27 1.96 -3.22
N HIS A 55 -0.05 1.18 -2.16
CA HIS A 55 -1.03 0.98 -1.09
C HIS A 55 -1.49 2.31 -0.49
N GLY A 56 -0.55 3.22 -0.20
CA GLY A 56 -0.85 4.57 0.30
C GLY A 56 -1.68 5.41 -0.68
N GLN A 57 -1.40 5.33 -1.98
CA GLN A 57 -2.16 6.03 -3.03
C GLN A 57 -3.60 5.53 -3.12
N LEU A 58 -3.80 4.21 -3.17
CA LEU A 58 -5.14 3.59 -3.22
C LEU A 58 -5.95 3.90 -1.95
N THR A 59 -5.30 3.87 -0.78
CA THR A 59 -5.93 4.24 0.49
C THR A 59 -6.42 5.69 0.47
N ALA A 60 -5.59 6.62 -0.02
CA ALA A 60 -5.93 8.03 -0.10
C ALA A 60 -7.07 8.29 -1.10
N GLU A 61 -7.06 7.60 -2.24
CA GLU A 61 -8.11 7.70 -3.26
C GLU A 61 -9.46 7.21 -2.73
N LEU A 62 -9.47 6.07 -2.02
CA LEU A 62 -10.69 5.53 -1.42
C LEU A 62 -11.28 6.51 -0.39
N ALA A 63 -10.43 7.05 0.50
CA ALA A 63 -10.86 8.02 1.50
C ALA A 63 -11.39 9.33 0.89
N ASP A 64 -10.83 9.77 -0.24
CA ASP A 64 -11.32 10.95 -0.95
C ASP A 64 -12.67 10.68 -1.63
N LEU A 65 -12.83 9.50 -2.25
CA LEU A 65 -14.09 9.09 -2.85
C LEU A 65 -15.21 8.96 -1.80
N GLU A 66 -14.91 8.39 -0.64
CA GLU A 66 -15.83 8.33 0.51
C GLU A 66 -16.26 9.71 0.97
N ARG A 67 -15.32 10.65 1.12
CA ARG A 67 -15.63 12.05 1.46
C ARG A 67 -16.56 12.69 0.43
N ARG A 68 -16.26 12.54 -0.86
CA ARG A 68 -17.08 13.11 -1.94
C ARG A 68 -18.50 12.53 -1.93
N MET A 69 -18.62 11.21 -1.73
CA MET A 69 -19.92 10.54 -1.63
C MET A 69 -20.73 11.06 -0.44
N ASN A 70 -20.11 11.18 0.73
CA ASN A 70 -20.79 11.71 1.93
C ASN A 70 -21.27 13.14 1.70
N ASN A 71 -20.43 14.02 1.14
CA ASN A 71 -20.82 15.38 0.79
C ASN A 71 -21.99 15.43 -0.19
N LEU A 72 -22.02 14.55 -1.19
CA LEU A 72 -23.13 14.45 -2.13
C LEU A 72 -24.41 13.98 -1.44
N LEU A 73 -24.32 12.98 -0.56
CA LEU A 73 -25.45 12.50 0.22
C LEU A 73 -26.02 13.56 1.15
N ASP A 74 -25.17 14.38 1.78
CA ASP A 74 -25.61 15.47 2.64
C ASP A 74 -26.36 16.54 1.85
N ARG A 75 -25.84 16.95 0.68
CA ARG A 75 -26.51 17.89 -0.23
C ARG A 75 -27.86 17.38 -0.76
N MET A 76 -28.03 16.07 -0.92
CA MET A 76 -29.30 15.47 -1.32
C MET A 76 -30.32 15.39 -0.19
N LYS A 77 -29.85 15.37 1.07
CA LYS A 77 -30.72 15.35 2.26
C LYS A 77 -31.13 16.74 2.72
N GLU A 78 -30.37 17.78 2.36
CA GLU A 78 -30.80 19.16 2.53
C GLU A 78 -32.06 19.41 1.69
N PRO A 79 -33.20 19.78 2.31
CA PRO A 79 -34.41 20.03 1.56
C PRO A 79 -34.17 21.24 0.65
N SER A 80 -34.41 21.07 -0.65
CA SER A 80 -34.51 22.17 -1.59
C SER A 80 -35.58 23.13 -1.09
N VAL A 81 -35.17 24.27 -0.55
CA VAL A 81 -36.06 25.39 -0.18
C VAL A 81 -36.64 26.02 -1.44
#